data_AF-A0AAP9QZD4-F1
#
_entry.id   AF-A0AAP9QZD4-F1
#
_cell.length_a   1.000
_cell.length_b   1.000
_cell.length_c   1.000
_cell.angle_alpha   90.00
_cell.angle_beta   90.00
_cell.angle_gamma   90.00
#
_symmetry.space_group_name_H-M   'P 1'
#
loop_
_entity.id
_entity.type
_entity.pdbx_description
1 polymer ?
#
loop_
_entity_poly.entity_id
_entity_poly.type
_entity_poly.pdbx_seq_one_letter_code
_entity_poly.pdbx_strand_id
1 'polypeptide(L)'
;MKIDKKQLIVSLMKREIDISKFYNDFNAFYGELNICYELELARQNRDAELVDVFLYLSDLINYDFKCIDLLNELIITDWHKKHEDLATILNYYHSETSVEYLYQAALLELNYRDYDEDYVLADKCIRALAKINNKNSIEKLEKLAMVENEKIKKSAMKQLSKIS
;
A
#
# COMPACT_ATOMS: atom_id res chain seq x y z
N MET A 1 -25.73 -17.22 12.47
CA MET A 1 -24.27 -17.30 12.74
C MET A 1 -23.62 -16.19 11.92
N LYS A 2 -22.84 -15.30 12.54
CA LYS A 2 -22.12 -14.24 11.81
C LYS A 2 -20.97 -14.90 11.05
N ILE A 3 -20.94 -14.74 9.72
CA ILE A 3 -19.85 -15.26 8.87
C ILE A 3 -18.66 -14.32 9.05
N ASP A 4 -17.48 -14.85 9.36
CA ASP A 4 -16.27 -14.04 9.52
C ASP A 4 -15.88 -13.30 8.21
N LYS A 5 -15.43 -12.03 8.32
CA LYS A 5 -15.10 -11.20 7.14
C LYS A 5 -13.98 -11.83 6.30
N LYS A 6 -12.94 -12.33 6.95
CA LYS A 6 -11.77 -12.92 6.28
C LYS A 6 -12.18 -14.17 5.54
N GLN A 7 -12.96 -15.04 6.19
CA GLN A 7 -13.49 -16.24 5.55
C GLN A 7 -14.35 -15.92 4.32
N LEU A 8 -15.21 -14.90 4.40
CA LEU A 8 -16.05 -14.50 3.28
C LEU A 8 -15.22 -14.00 2.08
N ILE A 9 -14.19 -13.20 2.34
CA ILE A 9 -13.27 -12.73 1.29
C ILE A 9 -12.47 -13.92 0.72
N VAL A 10 -11.94 -14.81 1.57
CA VAL A 10 -11.19 -16.00 1.14
C VAL A 10 -12.05 -16.93 0.27
N SER A 11 -13.33 -17.12 0.59
CA SER A 11 -14.24 -17.91 -0.25
C SER A 11 -14.45 -17.28 -1.62
N LEU A 12 -14.52 -15.94 -1.71
CA LEU A 12 -14.53 -15.24 -2.99
C LEU A 12 -13.21 -15.46 -3.76
N MET A 13 -12.06 -15.34 -3.09
CA MET A 13 -10.73 -15.56 -3.69
C MET A 13 -10.58 -16.97 -4.26
N LYS A 14 -11.10 -17.97 -3.54
CA LYS A 14 -11.11 -19.38 -3.96
C LYS A 14 -12.17 -19.70 -5.00
N ARG A 15 -13.00 -18.73 -5.39
CA ARG A 15 -14.14 -18.89 -6.31
C ARG A 15 -15.18 -19.89 -5.80
N GLU A 16 -15.28 -20.06 -4.49
CA GLU A 16 -16.33 -20.85 -3.82
C GLU A 16 -17.67 -20.11 -3.84
N ILE A 17 -17.61 -18.78 -3.86
CA ILE A 17 -18.73 -17.87 -4.07
C ILE A 17 -18.39 -16.89 -5.20
N ASP A 18 -19.40 -16.39 -5.89
CA ASP A 18 -19.24 -15.29 -6.83
C ASP A 18 -19.33 -13.92 -6.13
N ILE A 19 -19.03 -12.86 -6.89
CA ILE A 19 -19.02 -11.49 -6.37
C ILE A 19 -20.42 -11.03 -5.90
N SER A 20 -21.50 -11.50 -6.54
CA SER A 20 -22.88 -11.16 -6.18
C SER A 20 -23.22 -11.75 -4.81
N LYS A 21 -22.89 -13.03 -4.61
CA LYS A 21 -23.06 -13.72 -3.32
C LYS A 21 -22.21 -13.09 -2.23
N PHE A 22 -20.97 -12.71 -2.54
CA PHE A 22 -20.11 -11.98 -1.62
C PHE A 22 -20.76 -10.67 -1.14
N TYR A 23 -21.22 -9.81 -2.05
CA TYR A 23 -21.86 -8.54 -1.67
C TYR A 23 -23.13 -8.76 -0.84
N ASN A 24 -23.97 -9.72 -1.23
CA ASN A 24 -25.18 -10.02 -0.49
C ASN A 24 -24.88 -10.46 0.95
N ASP A 25 -23.93 -11.38 1.13
CA ASP A 25 -23.55 -11.87 2.46
C ASP A 25 -22.85 -10.79 3.27
N PHE A 26 -21.89 -10.08 2.68
CA PHE A 26 -21.15 -9.02 3.36
C PHE A 26 -22.12 -7.96 3.86
N ASN A 27 -22.99 -7.45 2.97
CA ASN A 27 -23.92 -6.39 3.29
C ASN A 27 -24.96 -6.81 4.34
N ALA A 28 -25.39 -8.08 4.32
CA ALA A 28 -26.33 -8.60 5.31
C ALA A 28 -25.77 -8.63 6.74
N PHE A 29 -24.46 -8.86 6.92
CA PHE A 29 -23.83 -9.00 8.25
C PHE A 29 -23.06 -7.75 8.71
N TYR A 30 -22.59 -6.93 7.76
CA TYR A 30 -21.63 -5.85 8.03
C TYR A 30 -22.08 -4.49 7.52
N GLY A 31 -23.19 -4.42 6.77
CA GLY A 31 -23.58 -3.23 6.03
C GLY A 31 -22.80 -3.07 4.73
N GLU A 32 -23.07 -2.00 4.01
CA GLU A 32 -22.45 -1.72 2.71
C GLU A 32 -20.93 -1.78 2.78
N LEU A 33 -20.32 -2.52 1.84
CA LEU A 33 -18.87 -2.64 1.74
C LEU A 33 -18.20 -1.26 1.59
N ASN A 34 -17.35 -0.93 2.56
CA ASN A 34 -16.50 0.25 2.51
C ASN A 34 -15.07 -0.14 2.89
N ILE A 35 -14.21 -0.37 1.89
CA ILE A 35 -12.83 -0.82 2.10
C ILE A 35 -12.02 0.20 2.93
N CYS A 36 -12.23 1.51 2.74
CA CYS A 36 -11.56 2.51 3.55
C CYS A 36 -11.92 2.42 5.04
N TYR A 37 -13.20 2.21 5.36
CA TYR A 37 -13.64 1.99 6.74
C TYR A 37 -13.05 0.70 7.32
N GLU A 38 -13.04 -0.37 6.53
CA GLU A 38 -12.52 -1.67 6.95
C GLU A 38 -11.01 -1.66 7.19
N LEU A 39 -10.24 -0.97 6.34
CA LEU A 39 -8.81 -0.76 6.54
C LEU A 39 -8.52 0.10 7.78
N GLU A 40 -9.36 1.10 8.08
CA GLU A 40 -9.21 1.91 9.30
C GLU A 40 -9.44 1.05 10.55
N LEU A 41 -10.46 0.18 10.55
CA LEU A 41 -10.67 -0.78 11.63
C LEU A 41 -9.49 -1.75 11.76
N ALA A 42 -8.97 -2.26 10.64
CA ALA A 42 -7.80 -3.14 10.64
C ALA A 42 -6.57 -2.43 11.24
N ARG A 43 -6.35 -1.16 10.89
CA ARG A 43 -5.27 -0.32 11.44
C ARG A 43 -5.41 -0.14 12.94
N GLN A 44 -6.59 0.26 13.42
CA GLN A 44 -6.86 0.46 14.85
C GLN A 44 -6.61 -0.81 15.68
N ASN A 45 -6.92 -1.98 15.13
CA ASN A 45 -6.73 -3.27 15.79
C ASN A 45 -5.36 -3.92 15.49
N ARG A 46 -4.52 -3.29 14.65
CA ARG A 46 -3.28 -3.86 14.10
C ARG A 46 -3.49 -5.26 13.51
N ASP A 47 -4.62 -5.47 12.83
CA ASP A 47 -4.98 -6.74 12.21
C ASP A 47 -4.35 -6.83 10.80
N ALA A 48 -3.13 -7.38 10.75
CA ALA A 48 -2.35 -7.53 9.51
C ALA A 48 -3.06 -8.38 8.45
N GLU A 49 -3.86 -9.36 8.86
CA GLU A 49 -4.59 -10.24 7.95
C GLU A 49 -5.80 -9.53 7.36
N LEU A 50 -6.49 -8.66 8.10
CA LEU A 50 -7.52 -7.80 7.52
C LEU A 50 -6.96 -6.82 6.49
N VAL A 51 -5.80 -6.21 6.77
CA VAL A 51 -5.11 -5.38 5.76
C VAL A 51 -4.83 -6.19 4.49
N ASP A 52 -4.33 -7.43 4.65
CA ASP A 52 -4.05 -8.31 3.51
C ASP A 52 -5.30 -8.57 2.65
N VAL A 53 -6.35 -9.13 3.25
CA VAL A 53 -7.53 -9.55 2.50
C VAL A 53 -8.29 -8.36 1.90
N PHE A 54 -8.31 -7.20 2.56
CA PHE A 54 -8.98 -6.01 2.01
C PHE A 54 -8.19 -5.34 0.90
N LEU A 55 -6.85 -5.33 0.95
CA LEU A 55 -6.06 -4.86 -0.18
C LEU A 55 -6.21 -5.82 -1.37
N TYR A 56 -6.25 -7.13 -1.16
CA TYR A 56 -6.54 -8.08 -2.24
C TYR A 56 -7.94 -7.86 -2.82
N LEU A 57 -8.96 -7.74 -1.96
CA LEU A 57 -10.33 -7.49 -2.40
C LEU A 57 -10.43 -6.20 -3.22
N SER A 58 -9.69 -5.16 -2.81
CA SER A 58 -9.65 -3.88 -3.51
C SER A 58 -9.17 -4.01 -4.95
N ASP A 59 -8.14 -4.82 -5.20
CA ASP A 59 -7.64 -5.11 -6.53
C ASP A 59 -8.67 -5.89 -7.36
N LEU A 60 -9.25 -6.95 -6.76
CA LEU A 60 -10.24 -7.80 -7.40
C LEU A 60 -11.47 -7.03 -7.91
N ILE A 61 -11.94 -6.03 -7.15
CA ILE A 61 -13.12 -5.24 -7.49
C ILE A 61 -12.79 -3.90 -8.15
N ASN A 62 -11.51 -3.64 -8.47
CA ASN A 62 -11.02 -2.36 -8.98
C ASN A 62 -11.49 -1.16 -8.11
N TYR A 63 -11.34 -1.31 -6.79
CA TYR A 63 -11.79 -0.31 -5.83
C TYR A 63 -11.03 1.00 -5.99
N ASP A 64 -11.77 2.10 -6.05
CA ASP A 64 -11.21 3.44 -6.11
C ASP A 64 -11.10 4.05 -4.70
N PHE A 65 -9.91 3.97 -4.11
CA PHE A 65 -9.58 4.51 -2.80
C PHE A 65 -9.78 6.02 -2.71
N LYS A 66 -10.54 6.44 -1.70
CA LYS A 66 -10.70 7.85 -1.30
C LYS A 66 -9.95 8.21 -0.02
N CYS A 67 -9.44 7.22 0.69
CA CYS A 67 -8.74 7.35 1.97
C CYS A 67 -7.22 7.35 1.78
N ILE A 68 -6.68 8.24 0.95
CA ILE A 68 -5.23 8.25 0.67
C ILE A 68 -4.40 8.48 1.94
N ASP A 69 -4.88 9.31 2.86
CA ASP A 69 -4.19 9.56 4.13
C ASP A 69 -4.09 8.29 5.00
N LEU A 70 -5.10 7.41 4.97
CA LEU A 70 -5.03 6.12 5.64
C LEU A 70 -3.97 5.20 5.01
N LEU A 71 -3.89 5.17 3.68
CA LEU A 71 -2.88 4.37 2.97
C LEU A 71 -1.46 4.89 3.24
N ASN A 72 -1.32 6.21 3.32
CA ASN A 72 -0.09 6.89 3.71
C ASN A 72 0.35 6.49 5.13
N GLU A 73 -0.57 6.41 6.08
CA GLU A 73 -0.23 5.93 7.43
C GLU A 73 0.17 4.46 7.44
N LEU A 74 -0.57 3.60 6.73
CA LEU A 74 -0.31 2.15 6.73
C LEU A 74 1.09 1.81 6.18
N ILE A 75 1.55 2.47 5.11
CA ILE A 75 2.81 2.11 4.44
C ILE A 75 4.05 2.29 5.33
N ILE A 76 3.97 3.08 6.41
CA ILE A 76 5.09 3.30 7.34
C ILE A 76 4.99 2.45 8.62
N THR A 77 3.95 1.62 8.77
CA THR A 77 3.79 0.78 9.96
C THR A 77 4.62 -0.50 9.90
N ASP A 78 4.97 -1.08 11.04
CA ASP A 78 5.87 -2.26 11.13
C ASP A 78 5.15 -3.60 11.34
N TRP A 79 3.83 -3.58 11.55
CA TRP A 79 3.06 -4.72 12.05
C TRP A 79 2.34 -5.54 10.98
N HIS A 80 2.44 -5.15 9.70
CA HIS A 80 1.95 -5.92 8.56
C HIS A 80 3.03 -6.09 7.48
N LYS A 81 2.73 -6.83 6.40
CA LYS A 81 3.70 -7.10 5.34
C LYS A 81 3.36 -6.48 3.97
N LYS A 82 2.35 -5.60 3.92
CA LYS A 82 1.71 -5.11 2.69
C LYS A 82 2.27 -3.81 2.10
N HIS A 83 3.45 -3.39 2.57
CA HIS A 83 4.13 -2.17 2.14
C HIS A 83 4.30 -2.05 0.63
N GLU A 84 4.60 -3.15 -0.05
CA GLU A 84 4.79 -3.15 -1.50
C GLU A 84 3.49 -3.01 -2.30
N ASP A 85 2.38 -3.53 -1.77
CA ASP A 85 1.06 -3.37 -2.35
C ASP A 85 0.61 -1.92 -2.14
N LEU A 86 0.79 -1.39 -0.92
CA LEU A 86 0.55 0.01 -0.59
C LEU A 86 1.37 0.97 -1.47
N ALA A 87 2.67 0.69 -1.69
CA ALA A 87 3.51 1.50 -2.57
C ALA A 87 2.99 1.49 -4.01
N THR A 88 2.48 0.34 -4.49
CA THR A 88 1.85 0.22 -5.81
C THR A 88 0.58 1.07 -5.90
N ILE A 89 -0.28 1.01 -4.89
CA ILE A 89 -1.54 1.77 -4.82
C ILE A 89 -1.23 3.28 -4.75
N LEU A 90 -0.32 3.72 -3.88
CA LEU A 90 0.05 5.14 -3.79
C LEU A 90 0.72 5.64 -5.08
N ASN A 91 1.48 4.78 -5.76
CA ASN A 91 2.00 5.07 -7.10
C ASN A 91 0.89 5.19 -8.15
N TYR A 92 -0.30 4.64 -7.98
CA TYR A 92 -1.41 4.87 -8.90
C TYR A 92 -2.04 6.25 -8.68
N TYR A 93 -2.18 6.68 -7.42
CA TYR A 93 -2.88 7.92 -7.07
C TYR A 93 -2.05 9.18 -7.21
N HIS A 94 -0.72 9.10 -7.10
CA HIS A 94 0.19 10.24 -7.22
C HIS A 94 -0.17 11.44 -6.30
N SER A 95 -0.73 11.17 -5.11
CA SER A 95 -1.12 12.24 -4.19
C SER A 95 0.10 12.97 -3.65
N GLU A 96 0.04 14.30 -3.62
CA GLU A 96 1.07 15.13 -2.98
C GLU A 96 1.18 14.84 -1.48
N THR A 97 0.08 14.41 -0.83
CA THR A 97 0.08 14.03 0.60
C THR A 97 0.93 12.78 0.87
N SER A 98 1.22 11.98 -0.16
CA SER A 98 2.00 10.75 -0.04
C SER A 98 3.52 10.95 -0.05
N VAL A 99 4.01 12.16 -0.40
CA VAL A 99 5.46 12.40 -0.60
C VAL A 99 6.28 12.03 0.64
N GLU A 100 5.88 12.48 1.81
CA GLU A 100 6.64 12.22 3.04
C GLU A 100 6.63 10.74 3.42
N TYR A 101 5.47 10.09 3.28
CA TYR A 101 5.27 8.68 3.64
C TYR A 101 6.02 7.74 2.69
N LEU A 102 6.01 8.03 1.38
CA LEU A 102 6.79 7.28 0.39
C LEU A 102 8.29 7.44 0.63
N TYR A 103 8.75 8.64 1.00
CA TYR A 103 10.15 8.86 1.39
C TYR A 103 10.54 8.04 2.61
N GLN A 104 9.72 8.04 3.67
CA GLN A 104 9.97 7.23 4.87
C GLN A 104 9.94 5.74 4.57
N ALA A 105 8.94 5.26 3.82
CA ALA A 105 8.82 3.86 3.43
C ALA A 105 10.00 3.38 2.57
N ALA A 106 10.61 4.25 1.76
CA ALA A 106 11.80 3.91 0.98
C ALA A 106 13.04 3.65 1.85
N LEU A 107 13.06 4.15 3.09
CA LEU A 107 14.15 4.00 4.05
C LEU A 107 13.79 3.04 5.19
N LEU A 108 12.62 2.41 5.13
CA LEU A 108 12.10 1.60 6.22
C LEU A 108 12.82 0.24 6.28
N GLU A 109 13.42 -0.04 7.43
CA GLU A 109 13.99 -1.35 7.74
C GLU A 109 12.91 -2.22 8.41
N LEU A 110 12.54 -3.31 7.75
CA LEU A 110 11.49 -4.22 8.21
C LEU A 110 12.10 -5.59 8.46
N ASN A 111 11.95 -6.13 9.68
CA ASN A 111 12.53 -7.44 10.07
C ASN A 111 12.15 -8.59 9.12
N TYR A 112 10.97 -8.53 8.51
CA TYR A 112 10.54 -9.58 7.56
C TYR A 112 11.21 -9.44 6.18
N ARG A 113 12.01 -8.39 5.98
CA ARG A 113 12.77 -8.04 4.78
C ARG A 113 14.28 -8.06 5.00
N ASP A 114 14.79 -8.67 6.08
CA ASP A 114 16.24 -8.80 6.32
C ASP A 114 16.98 -9.52 5.16
N TYR A 115 16.25 -10.22 4.28
CA TYR A 115 16.75 -10.86 3.05
C TYR A 115 16.30 -10.16 1.76
N ASP A 116 15.70 -8.97 1.83
CA ASP A 116 15.31 -8.18 0.65
C ASP A 116 16.56 -7.55 0.04
N GLU A 117 17.36 -8.38 -0.61
CA GLU A 117 18.57 -7.94 -1.28
C GLU A 117 18.25 -6.85 -2.30
N ASP A 118 17.07 -6.87 -2.92
CA ASP A 118 16.69 -6.02 -4.06
C ASP A 118 16.01 -4.69 -3.70
N TYR A 119 15.71 -4.45 -2.43
CA TYR A 119 15.10 -3.20 -1.96
C TYR A 119 13.84 -2.83 -2.78
N VAL A 120 12.99 -3.83 -3.06
CA VAL A 120 11.84 -3.69 -3.97
C VAL A 120 10.87 -2.63 -3.49
N LEU A 121 10.62 -2.55 -2.17
CA LEU A 121 9.81 -1.51 -1.57
C LEU A 121 10.37 -0.10 -1.87
N ALA A 122 11.68 0.09 -1.70
CA ALA A 122 12.31 1.37 -1.94
C ALA A 122 12.25 1.78 -3.41
N ASP A 123 12.49 0.85 -4.35
CA ASP A 123 12.37 1.13 -5.78
C ASP A 123 10.93 1.54 -6.16
N LYS A 124 9.91 0.89 -5.60
CA LYS A 124 8.50 1.27 -5.81
C LYS A 124 8.21 2.66 -5.26
N CYS A 125 8.66 2.97 -4.05
CA CYS A 125 8.47 4.28 -3.43
C CYS A 125 9.17 5.40 -4.22
N ILE A 126 10.41 5.16 -4.67
CA ILE A 126 11.18 6.09 -5.51
C ILE A 126 10.46 6.37 -6.84
N ARG A 127 9.90 5.35 -7.48
CA ARG A 127 9.10 5.53 -8.70
C ARG A 127 7.83 6.34 -8.44
N ALA A 128 7.15 6.08 -7.32
CA ALA A 128 5.97 6.84 -6.91
C ALA A 128 6.29 8.33 -6.72
N LEU A 129 7.38 8.65 -6.01
CA LEU A 129 7.88 10.02 -5.83
C LEU A 129 8.18 10.71 -7.17
N ALA A 130 8.81 9.98 -8.09
CA ALA A 130 9.11 10.50 -9.43
C ALA A 130 7.87 10.77 -10.27
N LYS A 131 6.78 10.02 -10.04
CA LYS A 131 5.50 10.25 -10.72
C LYS A 131 4.69 11.39 -10.14
N ILE A 132 4.78 11.64 -8.82
CA ILE A 132 4.19 12.83 -8.18
C ILE A 132 4.80 14.11 -8.76
N ASN A 133 6.11 14.10 -9.02
CA ASN A 133 6.84 15.13 -9.76
C ASN A 133 6.54 16.59 -9.34
N ASN A 134 6.47 16.84 -8.04
CA ASN A 134 6.39 18.20 -7.51
C ASN A 134 7.69 18.57 -6.78
N LYS A 135 7.83 19.84 -6.39
CA LYS A 135 9.05 20.33 -5.74
C LYS A 135 9.44 19.48 -4.53
N ASN A 136 8.48 19.13 -3.69
CA ASN A 136 8.74 18.32 -2.49
C ASN A 136 9.20 16.90 -2.86
N SER A 137 8.57 16.25 -3.85
CA SER A 137 8.96 14.89 -4.26
C SER A 137 10.34 14.85 -4.91
N ILE A 138 10.72 15.89 -5.66
CA ILE A 138 12.06 16.05 -6.21
C ILE A 138 13.10 16.22 -5.09
N GLU A 139 12.84 17.08 -4.11
CA GLU A 139 13.71 17.25 -2.94
C GLU A 139 13.92 15.93 -2.16
N LYS A 140 12.89 15.08 -2.07
CA LYS A 140 13.01 13.74 -1.48
C LYS A 140 13.85 12.79 -2.33
N LEU A 141 13.69 12.82 -3.65
CA LEU A 141 14.53 12.02 -4.56
C LEU A 141 16.01 12.44 -4.48
N GLU A 142 16.31 13.73 -4.38
CA GLU A 142 17.68 14.22 -4.20
C GLU A 142 18.30 13.71 -2.89
N LYS A 143 17.53 13.70 -1.80
CA LYS A 143 17.98 13.09 -0.52
C LYS A 143 18.24 11.60 -0.67
N LEU A 144 17.34 10.86 -1.34
CA LEU A 144 17.52 9.43 -1.61
C LEU A 144 18.72 9.16 -2.53
N ALA A 145 19.10 10.10 -3.41
CA ALA A 145 20.31 10.00 -4.23
C ALA A 145 21.62 10.21 -3.44
N MET A 146 21.54 10.59 -2.17
CA MET A 146 22.70 10.83 -1.30
C MET A 146 22.83 9.81 -0.17
N VAL A 147 21.95 8.81 -0.06
CA VAL A 147 22.04 7.80 1.00
C VAL A 147 23.17 6.81 0.74
N GLU A 148 23.66 6.18 1.81
CA GLU A 148 24.73 5.17 1.75
C GLU A 148 24.30 3.91 1.01
N ASN A 149 23.02 3.56 1.06
CA ASN A 149 22.50 2.40 0.37
C ASN A 149 22.58 2.59 -1.15
N GLU A 150 23.51 1.87 -1.79
CA GLU A 150 23.78 1.99 -3.22
C GLU A 150 22.60 1.60 -4.12
N LYS A 151 21.70 0.71 -3.70
CA LYS A 151 20.51 0.33 -4.50
C LYS A 151 19.48 1.47 -4.49
N ILE A 152 19.18 2.02 -3.32
CA ILE A 152 18.28 3.19 -3.15
C ILE A 152 18.83 4.39 -3.93
N LYS A 153 20.12 4.72 -3.71
CA LYS A 153 20.80 5.82 -4.39
C LYS A 153 20.76 5.70 -5.91
N LYS A 154 21.10 4.53 -6.47
CA LYS A 154 21.05 4.31 -7.92
C LYS A 154 19.64 4.43 -8.48
N SER A 155 18.64 3.92 -7.78
CA SER A 155 17.24 4.06 -8.23
C SER A 155 16.79 5.52 -8.24
N ALA A 156 17.11 6.29 -7.18
CA ALA A 156 16.78 7.71 -7.10
C ALA A 156 17.46 8.53 -8.20
N MET A 157 18.77 8.36 -8.40
CA MET A 157 19.51 9.01 -9.48
C MET A 157 18.93 8.70 -10.87
N LYS A 158 18.52 7.44 -11.09
CA LYS A 158 17.88 7.01 -12.34
C LYS A 158 16.52 7.67 -12.59
N GLN A 159 15.75 7.99 -11.55
CA GLN A 159 14.50 8.72 -11.75
C GLN A 159 14.74 10.22 -11.95
N LEU A 160 15.67 10.82 -11.19
CA LEU A 160 16.04 12.24 -11.34
C LEU A 160 16.49 12.54 -12.78
N SER A 161 17.29 11.66 -13.38
CA SER A 161 17.77 11.84 -14.76
C SER A 161 16.69 11.79 -15.85
N LYS A 162 15.46 11.43 -15.50
CA LYS A 162 14.31 11.41 -16.42
C LYS A 162 13.37 12.60 -16.23
N ILE A 163 13.48 13.29 -15.10
CA ILE A 163 12.70 14.47 -14.75
C ILE A 163 13.40 15.74 -15.24
N SER A 164 14.74 15.70 -15.28
CA SER A 164 15.64 16.76 -15.79
C SER A 164 15.54 17.00 -17.29
#